data_AF-A0A501X4A6-F1
#
_entry.id   AF-A0A501X4A6-F1
#
_cell.length_a   1.000
_cell.length_b   1.000
_cell.length_c   1.000
_cell.angle_alpha   90.00
_cell.angle_beta   90.00
_cell.angle_gamma   90.00
#
_symmetry.space_group_name_H-M   'P 1'
#
loop_
_entity.id
_entity.type
_entity.pdbx_description
1 polymer ?
#
loop_
_entity_poly.entity_id
_entity_poly.type
_entity_poly.pdbx_seq_one_letter_code
_entity_poly.pdbx_strand_id
1 'polypeptide(L)' 'MKKTLKPFLEGAAVGCVFVSITMLFEIPMYMSLIIGALAAVGGYHNSIKMDKEKAAKAAGKSTDDSTN' A
#
# COMPACT_ATOMS: atom_id res chain seq x y z
N MET A 1 -20.01 -0.98 5.88
CA MET A 1 -18.92 -0.20 6.52
C MET A 1 -17.98 0.31 5.43
N LYS A 2 -17.55 1.58 5.54
CA LYS A 2 -16.95 2.42 4.49
C LYS A 2 -15.75 1.72 3.79
N LYS A 3 -15.81 1.56 2.47
CA LYS A 3 -14.83 0.86 1.60
C LYS A 3 -13.37 1.34 1.76
N THR A 4 -13.14 2.48 2.41
CA THR A 4 -11.83 3.08 2.69
C THR A 4 -11.04 2.42 3.83
N LEU A 5 -11.70 1.76 4.79
CA LEU A 5 -11.02 1.23 5.99
C LEU A 5 -10.36 -0.14 5.77
N LYS A 6 -10.76 -0.85 4.71
CA LYS A 6 -10.26 -2.19 4.36
C LYS A 6 -8.73 -2.26 4.18
N PRO A 7 -8.10 -1.38 3.37
CA PRO A 7 -6.63 -1.39 3.22
C PRO A 7 -5.88 -1.06 4.51
N PHE A 8 -6.48 -0.24 5.38
CA PHE A 8 -5.89 0.09 6.67
C PHE A 8 -5.92 -1.10 7.63
N LEU A 9 -7.01 -1.89 7.61
CA LEU A 9 -7.17 -3.09 8.41
C LEU A 9 -6.22 -4.20 7.94
N GLU A 10 -6.07 -4.39 6.63
CA GLU A 10 -5.11 -5.33 6.05
C GLU A 10 -3.66 -4.91 6.37
N GLY A 11 -3.32 -3.62 6.24
CA GLY A 11 -2.02 -3.08 6.61
C GLY A 11 -1.71 -3.25 8.10
N ALA A 12 -2.69 -3.02 8.98
CA ALA A 12 -2.55 -3.21 10.42
C ALA A 12 -2.33 -4.69 10.80
N ALA A 13 -3.04 -5.61 10.15
CA ALA A 13 -2.86 -7.05 10.37
C ALA A 13 -1.45 -7.51 9.96
N VAL A 14 -0.97 -7.07 8.79
CA VAL A 14 0.40 -7.38 8.32
C VAL A 14 1.45 -6.78 9.26
N GLY A 15 1.26 -5.54 9.74
CA GLY A 15 2.14 -4.92 10.73
C GLY A 15 2.19 -5.68 12.05
N CYS A 16 1.06 -6.22 12.52
CA CYS A 16 1.00 -7.00 13.76
C CYS A 16 1.78 -8.32 13.64
N VAL A 17 1.70 -8.99 12.49
CA VAL A 17 2.49 -10.19 12.18
C VAL A 17 3.99 -9.84 12.11
N PHE A 18 4.33 -8.74 11.46
CA PHE A 18 5.71 -8.27 11.36
C PHE A 18 6.33 -8.01 12.75
N VAL A 19 5.59 -7.33 13.65
CA VAL A 19 6.03 -7.09 15.03
C VAL A 19 6.25 -8.39 15.80
N SER A 20 5.32 -9.34 15.65
CA SER A 20 5.44 -10.67 16.26
C SER A 20 6.69 -11.42 15.78
N ILE A 21 7.00 -11.36 14.48
CA ILE A 21 8.21 -11.97 13.90
C ILE A 21 9.47 -11.27 14.43
N THR A 22 9.49 -9.94 14.52
CA THR A 22 10.65 -9.22 15.04
C THR A 22 10.93 -9.53 16.51
N MET A 23 9.90 -9.77 17.33
CA MET A 23 10.10 -10.27 18.70
C MET A 23 10.55 -11.73 18.73
N LEU A 24 10.02 -12.59 17.84
CA LEU A 24 10.36 -14.02 17.81
C LEU A 24 11.82 -14.27 17.41
N PHE A 25 12.40 -13.42 16.56
CA PHE A 25 13.79 -13.52 16.08
C PHE A 25 14.76 -12.55 16.77
N GLU A 26 14.35 -11.89 17.88
CA GLU A 26 15.11 -10.82 18.55
C GLU A 26 15.73 -9.81 17.58
N ILE A 27 15.00 -9.49 16.50
CA ILE A 27 15.49 -8.54 15.50
C ILE A 27 15.58 -7.19 16.20
N PRO A 28 16.79 -6.61 16.31
CA PRO A 28 16.97 -5.36 17.01
C PRO A 28 16.07 -4.28 16.42
N MET A 29 15.51 -3.42 17.29
CA MET A 29 14.56 -2.38 16.90
C MET A 29 15.06 -1.47 15.75
N TYR A 30 16.37 -1.30 15.59
CA TYR A 30 16.93 -0.53 14.46
C TYR A 30 16.75 -1.24 13.10
N MET A 31 16.85 -2.58 13.05
CA MET A 31 16.66 -3.37 11.84
C MET A 31 15.18 -3.43 11.43
N SER A 32 14.27 -3.60 12.39
CA SER A 32 12.84 -3.58 12.13
C SER A 32 12.36 -2.23 11.58
N LEU A 33 12.95 -1.13 12.08
CA LEU A 33 12.66 0.22 11.63
C LEU A 33 13.14 0.47 10.19
N ILE A 34 14.33 -0.03 9.83
CA ILE A 34 14.86 0.05 8.46
C ILE A 34 13.97 -0.75 7.49
N ILE A 35 13.57 -1.96 7.86
CA ILE A 35 12.68 -2.80 7.03
C ILE A 35 11.31 -2.15 6.87
N GLY A 36 10.74 -1.62 7.95
CA GLY A 36 9.48 -0.89 7.90
C GLY A 36 9.55 0.36 7.03
N ALA A 37 10.64 1.12 7.12
CA ALA A 37 10.86 2.32 6.30
C ALA A 37 10.99 1.96 4.81
N LEU A 38 11.75 0.91 4.47
CA LEU A 38 11.89 0.43 3.10
C LEU A 38 10.55 -0.07 2.53
N ALA A 39 9.77 -0.80 3.32
CA ALA A 39 8.45 -1.27 2.92
C ALA A 39 7.47 -0.10 2.69
N ALA A 40 7.51 0.92 3.54
CA ALA A 40 6.69 2.13 3.39
C ALA A 40 7.10 2.94 2.15
N VAL A 41 8.39 3.15 1.93
CA VAL A 41 8.91 3.87 0.75
C VAL A 41 8.60 3.11 -0.54
N GLY A 42 8.84 1.80 -0.57
CA GLY A 42 8.52 0.95 -1.73
C GLY A 42 7.01 0.90 -2.00
N GLY A 43 6.19 0.79 -0.96
CA GLY A 43 4.73 0.85 -1.04
C GLY A 43 4.21 2.20 -1.56
N TYR A 44 4.79 3.31 -1.08
CA TYR A 44 4.44 4.67 -1.51
C TYR A 44 4.78 4.93 -2.99
N HIS A 45 5.95 4.46 -3.43
CA HIS A 45 6.33 4.58 -4.84
C HIS A 45 5.39 3.76 -5.75
N ASN A 46 5.00 2.56 -5.30
CA ASN A 46 4.08 1.68 -6.03
C ASN A 46 2.64 2.23 -6.06
N SER A 47 2.17 2.84 -4.97
CA SER A 47 0.83 3.45 -4.92
C SER A 47 0.70 4.65 -5.87
N ILE A 48 1.72 5.52 -5.94
CA ILE A 48 1.73 6.67 -6.87
C ILE A 48 1.67 6.21 -8.33
N LYS A 49 2.44 5.18 -8.70
CA LYS A 49 2.42 4.64 -10.06
C LYS A 49 1.03 4.13 -10.43
N MET A 50 0.41 3.38 -9.51
CA MET A 50 -0.91 2.79 -9.73
C MET A 50 -2.03 3.85 -9.77
N ASP A 51 -1.92 4.93 -8.99
CA ASP A 51 -2.85 6.06 -9.04
C ASP A 51 -2.71 6.87 -10.34
N LYS A 52 -1.48 7.06 -10.85
CA LYS A 52 -1.24 7.66 -12.17
C LYS A 52 -1.81 6.80 -13.30
N GLU A 53 -1.63 5.49 -13.24
CA GLU A 53 -2.21 4.56 -14.22
C GLU A 53 -3.74 4.52 -14.16
N LYS A 54 -4.33 4.60 -12.96
CA LYS A 54 -5.78 4.74 -12.80
C LYS A 54 -6.30 6.07 -13.33
N ALA A 55 -5.61 7.18 -13.06
CA ALA A 55 -5.97 8.49 -13.58
C ALA A 55 -5.88 8.55 -15.11
N ALA A 56 -4.83 7.95 -15.70
CA ALA A 56 -4.67 7.84 -17.15
C ALA A 56 -5.77 6.98 -17.80
N LYS A 57 -6.14 5.84 -17.19
CA LYS A 57 -7.26 5.01 -17.66
C LYS A 57 -8.62 5.69 -17.50
N ALA A 58 -8.81 6.48 -16.44
CA ALA A 58 -10.03 7.26 -16.25
C ALA A 58 -10.17 8.38 -17.29
N ALA A 59 -9.07 9.08 -17.61
CA ALA A 59 -9.05 10.13 -18.64
C ALA A 59 -9.30 9.58 -20.06
N GLY A 60 -8.80 8.38 -20.36
CA GLY A 60 -9.06 7.72 -21.66
C GLY A 60 -10.50 7.25 -21.85
N LYS A 61 -11.24 6.97 -20.77
CA LYS A 61 -12.62 6.45 -20.85
C LYS A 61 -13.68 7.52 -21.06
N SER A 62 -13.35 8.80 -20.89
CA SER A 62 -14.29 9.92 -21.07
C SER A 62 -14.49 10.35 -22.54
N THR A 63 -13.76 9.76 -23.50
CA THR A 63 -13.87 10.14 -24.92
C THR A 63 -14.57 9.07 -25.78
N ASP A 64 -14.78 7.85 -25.27
CA ASP A 64 -15.35 6.72 -26.05
C ASP A 64 -16.87 6.53 -25.85
N ASP A 65 -17.47 7.12 -24.80
CA ASP A 65 -18.87 6.89 -24.41
C ASP A 65 -19.82 8.04 -24.84
N SER A 66 -19.58 8.65 -26.01
CA SER A 66 -20.47 9.67 -26.60
C SER A 66 -20.62 9.56 -28.12
N THR A 67 -20.37 8.39 -28.70
CA THR A 67 -20.76 8.10 -30.10
C THR A 67 -21.11 6.63 -30.26
N ASN A 68 -22.30 6.23 -29.81
CA ASN A 68 -23.15 5.27 -30.53
C ASN A 68 -24.61 5.42 -30.10
#